data_AF-A0A356CH71-F1
#
_entry.id   AF-A0A356CH71-F1
#
_cell.length_a   1.000
_cell.length_b   1.000
_cell.length_c   1.000
_cell.angle_alpha   90.00
_cell.angle_beta   90.00
_cell.angle_gamma   90.00
#
_symmetry.space_group_name_H-M   'P 1'
#
loop_
_entity.id
_entity.type
_entity.pdbx_description
1 polymer ?
#
loop_
_entity_poly.entity_id
_entity_poly.type
_entity_poly.pdbx_seq_one_letter_code
_entity_poly.pdbx_strand_id
1 'polypeptide(L)'
;MVGRNARVKIRGVIKIAKKAQETENFLEMRGLMLSSTSQVMAEPELEIEANNVKASHAASVGPVDSEQIGYLRSRGLSEAEAIDKIVLGWLGV
;
A
#
# COMPACT_ATOMS: atom_id res chain seq x y z
N MET A 1 2.22 6.16 -2.72
CA MET A 1 1.14 7.18 -2.79
C MET A 1 1.08 7.72 -4.20
N VAL A 2 -0.11 8.01 -4.72
CA VAL A 2 -0.29 8.48 -6.10
C VAL A 2 -1.30 9.62 -6.11
N GLY A 3 -0.95 10.75 -6.71
CA GLY A 3 -1.81 11.94 -6.80
C GLY A 3 -2.16 12.31 -8.23
N ARG A 4 -3.01 13.34 -8.37
CA ARG A 4 -3.46 13.87 -9.67
C ARG A 4 -4.06 12.76 -10.55
N ASN A 5 -3.74 12.75 -11.84
CA ASN A 5 -4.19 11.74 -12.81
C ASN A 5 -3.13 10.63 -13.04
N ALA A 6 -2.24 10.42 -12.08
CA ALA A 6 -1.19 9.41 -12.20
C ALA A 6 -1.76 8.00 -11.95
N ARG A 7 -1.18 7.03 -12.65
CA ARG A 7 -1.53 5.60 -12.53
C ARG A 7 -0.27 4.82 -12.24
N VAL A 8 -0.30 4.01 -11.20
CA VAL A 8 0.84 3.18 -10.78
C VAL A 8 0.41 1.73 -10.69
N LYS A 9 1.23 0.86 -11.27
CA LYS A 9 1.15 -0.59 -11.11
C LYS A 9 2.33 -1.05 -10.27
N ILE A 10 2.06 -1.73 -9.18
CA ILE A 10 3.05 -2.32 -8.28
C ILE A 10 2.94 -3.82 -8.44
N ARG A 11 4.01 -4.46 -8.91
CA ARG A 11 4.12 -5.91 -9.00
C ARG A 11 5.26 -6.36 -8.10
N GLY A 12 5.01 -7.35 -7.27
CA GLY A 12 6.02 -7.94 -6.39
C GLY A 12 5.88 -9.44 -6.42
N VAL A 13 7.00 -10.12 -6.64
CA VAL A 13 7.05 -11.57 -6.79
C VAL A 13 8.02 -12.12 -5.77
N ILE A 14 7.60 -13.11 -5.01
CA ILE A 14 8.48 -13.87 -4.12
C ILE A 14 8.61 -15.27 -4.65
N LYS A 15 9.87 -15.67 -4.88
CA LYS A 15 10.22 -16.98 -5.40
C LYS A 15 10.89 -17.78 -4.29
N ILE A 16 10.29 -18.90 -3.93
CA ILE A 16 10.83 -19.84 -2.95
C ILE A 16 11.28 -21.09 -3.71
N ALA A 17 12.58 -21.18 -3.95
CA ALA A 17 13.19 -22.29 -4.67
C ALA A 17 13.05 -23.60 -3.89
N LYS A 18 13.05 -24.74 -4.58
CA LYS A 18 12.88 -26.08 -3.98
C LYS A 18 13.79 -26.40 -2.79
N LYS A 19 14.99 -25.82 -2.71
CA LYS A 19 15.93 -26.02 -1.59
C LYS A 19 15.67 -25.10 -0.38
N ALA A 20 14.85 -24.07 -0.53
CA ALA A 20 14.53 -23.08 0.49
C ALA A 20 13.41 -23.57 1.43
N GLN A 21 13.57 -24.77 1.98
CA GLN A 21 12.67 -25.30 3.01
C GLN A 21 12.80 -24.44 4.29
N GLU A 22 11.76 -24.47 5.11
CA GLU A 22 11.62 -23.74 6.37
C GLU A 22 11.64 -22.20 6.22
N THR A 23 11.52 -21.70 4.99
CA THR A 23 11.38 -20.26 4.72
C THR A 23 10.06 -19.75 5.28
N GLU A 24 10.12 -18.65 6.03
CA GLU A 24 8.97 -17.84 6.42
C GLU A 24 9.05 -16.47 5.75
N ASN A 25 7.97 -16.05 5.10
CA ASN A 25 7.93 -14.79 4.38
C ASN A 25 6.53 -14.16 4.38
N PHE A 26 6.48 -12.84 4.41
CA PHE A 26 5.27 -12.04 4.21
C PHE A 26 5.53 -10.89 3.21
N LEU A 27 4.73 -10.83 2.15
CA LEU A 27 4.72 -9.73 1.18
C LEU A 27 3.58 -8.76 1.48
N GLU A 28 3.90 -7.52 1.82
CA GLU A 28 2.89 -6.48 2.00
C GLU A 28 3.02 -5.38 0.94
N MET A 29 1.89 -5.01 0.33
CA MET A 29 1.79 -3.86 -0.56
C MET A 29 0.70 -2.92 -0.06
N ARG A 30 1.06 -1.64 0.15
CA ARG A 30 0.11 -0.60 0.55
C ARG A 30 0.10 0.52 -0.48
N GLY A 31 -1.08 0.86 -0.98
CA GLY A 31 -1.34 1.92 -1.93
C GLY A 31 -2.29 2.96 -1.38
N LEU A 32 -1.91 4.23 -1.48
CA LEU A 32 -2.75 5.37 -1.09
C LEU A 32 -2.98 6.28 -2.30
N MET A 33 -4.24 6.50 -2.66
CA MET A 33 -4.69 7.39 -3.72
C MET A 33 -5.06 8.76 -3.14
N LEU A 34 -4.37 9.81 -3.58
CA LEU A 34 -4.54 11.17 -3.07
C LEU A 34 -5.52 12.00 -3.91
N SER A 35 -6.10 11.42 -4.96
CA SER A 35 -7.05 12.06 -5.85
C SER A 35 -8.02 11.04 -6.42
N SER A 36 -9.27 11.45 -6.68
CA SER A 36 -10.29 10.63 -7.34
C SER A 36 -9.91 10.19 -8.77
N THR A 37 -8.98 10.89 -9.40
CA THR A 37 -8.46 10.55 -10.74
C THR A 37 -7.20 9.68 -10.72
N SER A 38 -6.64 9.43 -9.53
CA SER A 38 -5.44 8.59 -9.42
C SER A 38 -5.80 7.11 -9.37
N GLN A 39 -4.90 6.25 -9.81
CA GLN A 39 -5.09 4.80 -9.79
C GLN A 39 -3.87 4.09 -9.25
N VAL A 40 -4.10 3.08 -8.41
CA VAL A 40 -3.07 2.14 -7.96
C VAL A 40 -3.56 0.72 -8.20
N MET A 41 -2.72 -0.10 -8.81
CA MET A 41 -2.93 -1.54 -8.95
C MET A 41 -1.79 -2.27 -8.25
N ALA A 42 -2.11 -3.17 -7.33
CA ALA A 42 -1.15 -3.97 -6.60
C ALA A 42 -1.32 -5.45 -6.97
N GLU A 43 -0.26 -6.07 -7.46
CA GLU A 43 -0.22 -7.46 -7.91
C GLU A 43 0.87 -8.22 -7.13
N PRO A 44 0.53 -8.79 -5.96
CA PRO A 44 1.43 -9.65 -5.22
C PRO A 44 1.38 -11.09 -5.75
N GLU A 45 2.54 -11.68 -6.01
CA GLU A 45 2.68 -13.03 -6.56
C GLU A 45 3.63 -13.87 -5.69
N LEU A 46 3.29 -15.15 -5.53
CA LEU A 46 4.13 -16.14 -4.84
C LEU A 46 4.39 -17.32 -5.81
N GLU A 47 5.65 -17.59 -6.08
CA GLU A 47 6.11 -18.76 -6.83
C GLU A 47 6.83 -19.70 -5.86
N ILE A 48 6.19 -20.81 -5.46
CA ILE A 48 6.69 -21.68 -4.38
C ILE A 48 6.94 -23.08 -4.91
N GLU A 49 8.20 -23.52 -4.84
CA GLU A 49 8.64 -24.88 -5.19
C GLU A 49 9.03 -25.71 -3.95
N ALA A 50 8.97 -25.13 -2.76
CA ALA A 50 9.27 -25.79 -1.49
C ALA A 50 7.99 -26.21 -0.74
N ASN A 51 8.04 -27.33 -0.02
CA ASN A 51 6.86 -27.92 0.62
C ASN A 51 6.69 -27.48 2.08
N ASN A 52 7.80 -27.30 2.79
CA ASN A 52 7.79 -26.94 4.20
C ASN A 52 8.07 -25.43 4.34
N VAL A 53 7.11 -24.57 4.03
CA VAL A 53 7.29 -23.11 4.11
C VAL A 53 6.04 -22.41 4.61
N LYS A 54 6.19 -21.19 5.12
CA LYS A 54 5.08 -20.27 5.39
C LYS A 54 5.27 -19.03 4.54
N ALA A 55 4.41 -18.84 3.56
CA ALA A 55 4.42 -17.65 2.73
C ALA A 55 3.02 -17.07 2.68
N SER A 56 2.91 -15.76 2.89
CA SER A 56 1.66 -15.04 2.78
C SER A 56 1.87 -13.70 2.08
N HIS A 57 0.78 -13.13 1.59
CA HIS A 57 0.79 -11.81 0.99
C HIS A 57 -0.44 -11.02 1.41
N ALA A 58 -0.33 -9.70 1.44
CA ALA A 58 -1.42 -8.77 1.66
C ALA A 58 -1.25 -7.57 0.75
N ALA A 59 -2.35 -7.11 0.16
CA ALA A 59 -2.39 -5.87 -0.59
C ALA A 59 -3.58 -5.04 -0.13
N SER A 60 -3.33 -3.78 0.20
CA SER A 60 -4.37 -2.79 0.49
C SER A 60 -4.17 -1.58 -0.40
N VAL A 61 -5.25 -1.16 -1.07
CA VAL A 61 -5.27 0.04 -1.91
C VAL A 61 -6.54 0.80 -1.58
N GLY A 62 -6.41 2.08 -1.26
CA GLY A 62 -7.55 2.92 -0.94
C GLY A 62 -7.30 4.40 -1.20
N PRO A 63 -8.37 5.19 -1.33
CA PRO A 63 -8.27 6.65 -1.31
C PRO A 63 -7.88 7.14 0.09
N VAL A 64 -7.34 8.35 0.14
CA VAL A 64 -7.28 9.12 1.38
C VAL A 64 -8.70 9.28 1.95
N ASP A 65 -8.84 9.11 3.25
CA ASP A 65 -10.14 9.14 3.93
C ASP A 65 -10.67 10.59 3.99
N SER A 66 -11.80 10.83 3.34
CA SER A 66 -12.46 12.14 3.32
C SER A 66 -12.94 12.59 4.70
N GLU A 67 -13.27 11.67 5.61
CA GLU A 67 -13.67 12.01 6.98
C GLU A 67 -12.47 12.54 7.77
N GLN A 68 -11.30 11.93 7.62
CA GLN A 68 -10.05 12.40 8.23
C GLN A 68 -9.67 13.79 7.71
N ILE A 69 -9.81 14.01 6.40
CA ILE A 69 -9.61 15.34 5.80
C ILE A 69 -10.60 16.34 6.40
N GLY A 70 -11.90 16.00 6.46
CA GLY A 70 -12.94 16.83 7.04
C GLY A 70 -12.66 17.19 8.50
N TYR A 71 -12.21 16.22 9.29
CA TYR A 71 -11.82 16.40 10.68
C TYR A 71 -10.66 17.39 10.82
N LEU A 72 -9.57 17.20 10.07
CA LEU A 72 -8.41 18.09 10.14
C LEU A 72 -8.73 19.50 9.64
N ARG A 73 -9.55 19.62 8.59
CA ARG A 73 -10.04 20.92 8.11
C ARG A 73 -10.89 21.64 9.14
N SER A 74 -11.71 20.92 9.91
CA SER A 74 -12.47 21.52 11.03
C SER A 74 -11.57 22.09 12.13
N ARG A 75 -10.29 21.67 12.18
CA ARG A 75 -9.25 22.20 13.08
C ARG A 75 -8.44 23.35 12.47
N GLY A 76 -8.88 23.89 11.33
CA GLY A 76 -8.29 25.07 10.71
C GLY A 76 -7.18 24.78 9.70
N LEU A 77 -6.90 23.50 9.39
CA LEU A 77 -5.95 23.13 8.34
C LEU A 77 -6.58 23.34 6.96
N SER A 78 -5.78 23.80 6.02
CA SER A 78 -6.13 23.69 4.60
C SER A 78 -6.22 22.22 4.19
N GLU A 79 -6.88 21.94 3.07
CA GLU A 79 -6.97 20.58 2.54
C GLU A 79 -5.59 20.00 2.22
N ALA A 80 -4.67 20.82 1.69
CA ALA A 80 -3.30 20.43 1.43
C ALA A 80 -2.56 20.04 2.71
N GLU A 81 -2.63 20.87 3.76
CA GLU A 81 -2.02 20.56 5.05
C GLU A 81 -2.64 19.31 5.70
N ALA A 82 -3.96 19.13 5.58
CA ALA A 82 -4.64 17.94 6.08
C ALA A 82 -4.14 16.65 5.38
N ILE A 83 -4.05 16.67 4.06
CA ILE A 83 -3.50 15.56 3.27
C ILE A 83 -2.05 15.29 3.68
N ASP A 84 -1.22 16.32 3.82
CA ASP A 84 0.16 16.16 4.26
C ASP A 84 0.25 15.50 5.64
N LYS A 85 -0.60 15.88 6.60
CA LYS A 85 -0.65 15.22 7.92
C LYS A 85 -1.08 13.76 7.85
N ILE A 86 -2.08 13.43 7.02
CA ILE A 86 -2.51 12.04 6.82
C ILE A 86 -1.40 11.23 6.17
N VAL A 87 -0.72 11.78 5.17
CA VAL A 87 0.41 11.15 4.48
C VAL A 87 1.56 10.86 5.44
N LEU A 88 1.94 11.82 6.28
CA LEU A 88 2.97 11.63 7.30
C LEU A 88 2.60 10.51 8.28
N GLY A 89 1.36 10.51 8.79
CA GLY A 89 0.85 9.45 9.65
C GLY A 89 0.82 8.08 8.97
N TRP A 90 0.50 8.02 7.68
CA TRP A 90 0.50 6.79 6.88
C TRP A 90 1.92 6.23 6.66
N LEU A 91 2.92 7.12 6.51
CA LEU A 91 4.33 6.77 6.40
C LEU A 91 4.97 6.41 7.76
N GLY A 92 4.34 6.80 8.86
CA GLY A 92 4.86 6.60 10.21
C GLY A 92 6.04 7.51 10.56
N VAL A 93 6.12 8.71 9.96
CA VAL A 93 7.19 9.70 10.17
C VAL A 93 6.66 11.07 10.59
#